data_AF-A0A9E2GXP1-F1
#
_entry.id   AF-A0A9E2GXP1-F1
#
_cell.length_a   1.000
_cell.length_b   1.000
_cell.length_c   1.000
_cell.angle_alpha   90.00
_cell.angle_beta   90.00
_cell.angle_gamma   90.00
#
_symmetry.space_group_name_H-M   'P 1'
#
loop_
_entity.id
_entity.type
_entity.pdbx_description
1 polymer ?
#
loop_
_entity_poly.entity_id
_entity_poly.type
_entity_poly.pdbx_seq_one_letter_code
_entity_poly.pdbx_strand_id
1 'polypeptide(L)'
;MPVDLMYTEAMLNPFRDMMRDVGSRGLTGPDVDAMGAALGEMEALAQSLDDFTTFSGQLTQRQLFSKFSDAYSRALVAAAAPRPGEKPSDDSLMETTLRAYEQVLQTYESGGAGEGMKKMAPAVRELVGLGRSGISFPVFLRLVEERGMADLLSGAKIVAREGLLESLAFSRAGWAHYDILQHQREVELYDQLAAAAPLGVPEPLTLTLETERIAWELEPSRRRWDAMIRRWETLLDLLVDWLDAFAAFAPYDPRWNPPGASQEQVMENIADTQECNPGDFRFREALFKEYFSLTWPEIWQHETFTWQYTSNQISHSDERLMLVLETYPLCQPGGRPSPALIARTEQMHTRKAHFRSTNGLPPPDKPLMPFMLPPSML
;
A
#
# COMPACT_ATOMS: atom_id res chain seq x y z
N MET A 1 -18.47 19.17 -18.31
CA MET A 1 -19.38 19.39 -17.15
C MET A 1 -18.51 19.78 -15.99
N PRO A 2 -18.87 20.70 -15.08
CA PRO A 2 -18.01 20.99 -13.92
C PRO A 2 -17.65 19.70 -13.17
N VAL A 3 -16.49 19.68 -12.52
CA VAL A 3 -16.07 18.54 -11.68
C VAL A 3 -17.18 18.23 -10.69
N ASP A 4 -17.46 16.94 -10.50
CA ASP A 4 -18.56 16.48 -9.64
C ASP A 4 -18.48 17.14 -8.26
N LEU A 5 -19.64 17.65 -7.81
CA LEU A 5 -19.82 18.33 -6.53
C LEU A 5 -19.31 17.50 -5.37
N MET A 6 -19.49 16.17 -5.39
CA MET A 6 -19.04 15.30 -4.31
C MET A 6 -17.52 15.41 -4.07
N TYR A 7 -16.72 15.46 -5.13
CA TYR A 7 -15.26 15.54 -5.02
C TYR A 7 -14.78 16.96 -4.71
N THR A 8 -15.43 17.97 -5.28
CA THR A 8 -15.06 19.37 -5.05
C THR A 8 -15.46 19.85 -3.66
N GLU A 9 -16.59 19.38 -3.12
CA GLU A 9 -17.01 19.66 -1.75
C GLU A 9 -16.07 19.01 -0.74
N ALA A 10 -15.76 17.72 -0.90
CA ALA A 10 -14.83 17.02 0.00
C ALA A 10 -13.45 17.72 0.08
N MET A 11 -12.99 18.29 -1.03
CA MET A 11 -11.68 18.94 -1.10
C MET A 11 -11.70 20.42 -0.70
N LEU A 12 -12.76 21.18 -1.02
CA LEU A 12 -12.82 22.64 -0.78
C LEU A 12 -13.53 23.04 0.51
N ASN A 13 -14.38 22.18 1.09
CA ASN A 13 -15.10 22.49 2.33
C ASN A 13 -14.19 22.87 3.50
N PRO A 14 -13.05 22.20 3.75
CA PRO A 14 -12.13 22.63 4.81
C PRO A 14 -11.67 24.09 4.66
N PHE A 15 -11.39 24.53 3.43
CA PHE A 15 -10.97 25.90 3.14
C PHE A 15 -12.13 26.91 3.27
N ARG A 16 -13.34 26.53 2.88
CA ARG A 16 -14.55 27.34 3.10
C ARG A 16 -14.85 27.52 4.58
N ASP A 17 -14.71 26.46 5.36
CA ASP A 17 -14.92 26.49 6.80
C ASP A 17 -13.85 27.36 7.48
N MET A 18 -12.58 27.26 7.06
CA MET A 18 -11.52 28.18 7.49
C MET A 18 -11.82 29.64 7.13
N MET A 19 -12.33 29.92 5.94
CA MET A 19 -12.70 31.29 5.54
C MET A 19 -13.87 31.83 6.38
N ARG A 20 -14.86 30.98 6.69
CA ARG A 20 -15.96 31.32 7.61
C ARG A 20 -15.46 31.55 9.04
N ASP A 21 -14.51 30.75 9.52
CA ASP A 21 -13.89 30.93 10.84
C ASP A 21 -13.19 32.30 10.95
N VAL A 22 -12.35 32.67 9.97
CA VAL A 22 -11.71 34.00 9.89
C VAL A 22 -12.73 35.13 9.88
N GLY A 23 -13.79 35.00 9.06
CA GLY A 23 -14.87 35.98 9.00
C GLY A 23 -15.65 36.10 10.31
N SER A 24 -15.94 34.99 10.98
CA SER A 24 -16.64 34.96 12.27
C SER A 24 -15.84 35.62 13.40
N ARG A 25 -14.50 35.59 13.29
CA ARG A 25 -13.56 36.25 14.21
C ARG A 25 -13.34 37.73 13.88
N GLY A 26 -13.95 38.25 12.82
CA GLY A 26 -13.81 39.64 12.39
C GLY A 26 -12.40 39.99 11.91
N LEU A 27 -11.61 39.00 11.51
CA LEU A 27 -10.25 39.21 11.01
C LEU A 27 -10.31 39.85 9.62
N THR A 28 -9.49 40.86 9.40
CA THR A 28 -9.41 41.61 8.14
C THR A 28 -7.96 41.91 7.82
N GLY A 29 -7.64 42.13 6.54
CA GLY A 29 -6.30 42.51 6.11
C GLY A 29 -5.79 41.70 4.91
N PRO A 30 -4.56 41.99 4.46
CA PRO A 30 -4.02 41.48 3.19
C PRO A 30 -3.92 39.95 3.15
N ASP A 31 -3.69 39.30 4.29
CA ASP A 31 -3.66 37.83 4.36
C ASP A 31 -5.06 37.21 4.26
N VAL A 32 -6.09 37.87 4.81
CA VAL A 32 -7.50 37.43 4.67
C VAL A 32 -7.97 37.61 3.23
N ASP A 33 -7.56 38.70 2.57
CA ASP A 33 -7.84 38.93 1.16
C ASP A 33 -7.13 37.88 0.27
N ALA A 34 -5.89 37.52 0.61
CA ALA A 34 -5.14 36.48 -0.09
C ALA A 34 -5.77 35.08 0.06
N MET A 35 -6.33 34.76 1.23
CA MET A 35 -7.12 33.54 1.42
C MET A 35 -8.36 33.54 0.52
N GLY A 36 -9.11 34.65 0.50
CA GLY A 36 -10.29 34.80 -0.35
C GLY A 36 -9.98 34.67 -1.84
N ALA A 37 -8.87 35.25 -2.29
CA ALA A 37 -8.40 35.14 -3.66
C ALA A 37 -8.02 33.69 -4.03
N ALA A 38 -7.26 33.01 -3.17
CA ALA A 38 -6.86 31.62 -3.42
C ALA A 38 -8.07 30.67 -3.45
N LEU A 39 -9.02 30.83 -2.52
CA LEU A 39 -10.26 30.04 -2.51
C LEU A 39 -11.13 30.34 -3.73
N GLY A 40 -11.25 31.60 -4.13
CA GLY A 40 -11.97 31.99 -5.34
C GLY A 40 -11.37 31.38 -6.61
N GLU A 41 -10.04 31.29 -6.70
CA GLU A 41 -9.36 30.59 -7.80
C GLU A 41 -9.63 29.08 -7.79
N MET A 42 -9.64 28.44 -6.62
CA MET A 42 -10.00 27.03 -6.48
C MET A 42 -11.43 26.77 -6.96
N GLU A 43 -12.38 27.62 -6.57
CA GLU A 43 -13.79 27.50 -6.96
C GLU A 43 -14.01 27.76 -8.46
N ALA A 44 -13.28 28.73 -9.03
CA ALA A 44 -13.31 28.98 -10.47
C ALA A 44 -12.76 27.78 -11.28
N LEU A 45 -11.72 27.12 -10.79
CA LEU A 45 -11.17 25.90 -11.41
C LEU A 45 -12.14 24.72 -11.32
N ALA A 46 -12.80 24.55 -10.18
CA ALA A 46 -13.83 23.51 -9.98
C ALA A 46 -15.00 23.66 -10.97
N GLN A 47 -15.38 24.91 -11.28
CA GLN A 47 -16.46 25.21 -12.22
C GLN A 47 -16.06 25.12 -13.69
N SER A 48 -14.78 25.36 -14.02
CA SER A 48 -14.30 25.45 -15.40
C SER A 48 -13.72 24.15 -15.95
N LEU A 49 -13.31 23.22 -15.10
CA LEU A 49 -12.75 21.92 -15.49
C LEU A 49 -13.79 20.80 -15.38
N ASP A 50 -13.63 19.78 -16.21
CA ASP A 50 -14.54 18.62 -16.27
C ASP A 50 -13.92 17.28 -15.86
N ASP A 51 -12.64 17.29 -15.52
CA ASP A 51 -11.90 16.14 -15.01
C ASP A 51 -11.25 16.46 -13.65
N PHE A 52 -11.49 15.59 -12.68
CA PHE A 52 -10.97 15.73 -11.32
C PHE A 52 -9.44 15.65 -11.28
N THR A 53 -8.83 14.82 -12.14
CA THR A 53 -7.36 14.66 -12.17
C THR A 53 -6.69 15.96 -12.63
N THR A 54 -7.24 16.57 -13.68
CA THR A 54 -6.80 17.86 -14.22
C THR A 54 -7.01 18.99 -13.22
N PHE A 55 -8.16 18.99 -12.52
CA PHE A 55 -8.45 19.93 -11.45
C PHE A 55 -7.43 19.82 -10.30
N SER A 56 -7.23 18.62 -9.74
CA SER A 56 -6.25 18.37 -8.68
C SER A 56 -4.82 18.73 -9.11
N GLY A 57 -4.46 18.43 -10.37
CA GLY A 57 -3.19 18.82 -10.97
C GLY A 57 -3.01 20.35 -11.03
N GLN A 58 -4.04 21.10 -11.44
CA GLN A 58 -3.99 22.57 -11.50
C GLN A 58 -3.90 23.21 -10.10
N LEU A 59 -4.61 22.68 -9.11
CA LEU A 59 -4.50 23.17 -7.72
C LEU A 59 -3.07 22.99 -7.17
N THR A 60 -2.45 21.85 -7.49
CA THR A 60 -1.07 21.54 -7.08
C THR A 60 -0.07 22.42 -7.83
N GLN A 61 -0.18 22.51 -9.16
CA GLN A 61 0.73 23.30 -10.01
C GLN A 61 0.72 24.79 -9.62
N ARG A 62 -0.46 25.33 -9.31
CA ARG A 62 -0.63 26.72 -8.90
C ARG A 62 -0.40 26.95 -7.40
N GLN A 63 -0.11 25.88 -6.66
CA GLN A 63 0.14 25.86 -5.22
C GLN A 63 -0.97 26.52 -4.41
N LEU A 64 -2.23 26.36 -4.84
CA LEU A 64 -3.35 27.12 -4.27
C LEU A 64 -3.59 26.72 -2.80
N PHE A 65 -3.43 25.44 -2.46
CA PHE A 65 -3.54 24.98 -1.08
C PHE A 65 -2.48 25.60 -0.16
N SER A 66 -1.21 25.58 -0.60
CA SER A 66 -0.12 26.22 0.16
C SER A 66 -0.39 27.71 0.33
N LYS A 67 -0.72 28.42 -0.75
CA LYS A 67 -1.02 29.85 -0.70
C LYS A 67 -2.13 30.20 0.28
N PHE A 68 -3.21 29.40 0.30
CA PHE A 68 -4.29 29.58 1.25
C PHE A 68 -3.82 29.30 2.68
N SER A 69 -3.20 28.15 2.94
CA SER A 69 -2.76 27.74 4.28
C SER A 69 -1.69 28.67 4.86
N ASP A 70 -0.78 29.16 4.01
CA ASP A 70 0.25 30.13 4.38
C ASP A 70 -0.38 31.48 4.75
N ALA A 71 -1.36 31.95 3.97
CA ALA A 71 -2.10 33.18 4.26
C ALA A 71 -2.97 33.03 5.53
N TYR A 72 -3.64 31.89 5.71
CA TYR A 72 -4.40 31.59 6.93
C TYR A 72 -3.50 31.59 8.17
N SER A 73 -2.35 30.93 8.07
CA SER A 73 -1.37 30.90 9.16
C SER A 73 -0.87 32.31 9.49
N ARG A 74 -0.56 33.14 8.48
CA ARG A 74 -0.16 34.54 8.70
C ARG A 74 -1.29 35.40 9.26
N ALA A 75 -2.52 35.22 8.79
CA ALA A 75 -3.69 35.93 9.32
C ALA A 75 -3.93 35.59 10.80
N LEU A 76 -3.77 34.33 11.19
CA LEU A 76 -3.85 33.90 12.58
C LEU A 76 -2.68 34.41 13.42
N VAL A 77 -1.45 34.38 12.88
CA VAL A 77 -0.27 34.93 13.57
C VAL A 77 -0.39 36.45 13.74
N ALA A 78 -0.91 37.17 12.74
CA ALA A 78 -1.17 38.60 12.83
C ALA A 78 -2.30 38.93 13.82
N ALA A 79 -3.32 38.07 13.89
CA ALA A 79 -4.40 38.18 14.88
C ALA A 79 -3.93 37.86 16.31
N ALA A 80 -2.96 36.95 16.44
CA ALA A 80 -2.34 36.56 17.69
C ALA A 80 -1.12 37.44 18.06
N ALA A 81 -0.67 38.31 17.14
CA ALA A 81 0.46 39.19 17.39
C ALA A 81 0.06 40.23 18.45
N PRO A 82 0.81 40.34 19.56
CA PRO A 82 0.65 41.45 20.48
C PRO A 82 0.93 42.77 19.74
N ARG A 83 0.38 43.87 20.25
CA ARG A 83 0.75 45.22 19.79
C ARG A 83 2.29 45.35 19.77
N PRO A 84 2.88 46.10 18.81
CA PRO A 84 4.33 46.16 18.67
C PRO A 84 4.98 46.60 20.00
N GLY A 85 5.74 45.70 20.64
CA GLY A 85 6.46 45.96 21.89
C GLY A 85 6.05 45.15 23.12
N GLU A 86 4.93 44.43 23.10
CA GLU A 86 4.50 43.57 24.22
C GLU A 86 4.92 42.12 23.97
N LYS A 87 5.81 41.56 24.79
CA LYS A 87 6.03 40.10 24.79
C LYS A 87 4.77 39.44 25.36
N PRO A 88 4.25 38.35 24.76
CA PRO A 88 3.23 37.54 25.39
C PRO A 88 3.70 37.18 26.81
N SER A 89 2.86 37.39 27.82
CA SER A 89 3.18 36.92 29.16
C SER A 89 3.11 35.40 29.20
N ASP A 90 3.93 34.78 30.05
CA ASP A 90 3.88 33.32 30.27
C ASP A 90 2.46 32.87 30.66
N ASP A 91 1.70 33.73 31.36
CA ASP A 91 0.31 33.47 31.74
C ASP A 91 -0.63 33.40 30.52
N SER A 92 -0.49 34.30 29.55
CA SER A 92 -1.34 34.29 28.36
C SER A 92 -1.01 33.12 27.42
N LEU A 93 0.27 32.75 27.35
CA LEU A 93 0.72 31.56 26.63
C LEU A 93 0.16 30.29 27.30
N MET A 94 0.27 30.17 28.62
CA MET A 94 -0.29 29.06 29.38
C MET A 94 -1.80 28.90 29.13
N GLU A 95 -2.56 29.99 29.25
CA GLU A 95 -4.01 29.95 29.06
C GLU A 95 -4.38 29.48 27.63
N THR A 96 -3.66 29.98 26.63
CA THR A 96 -3.88 29.60 25.23
C THR A 96 -3.56 28.11 25.01
N THR A 97 -2.44 27.63 25.53
CA THR A 97 -2.04 26.23 25.42
C THR A 97 -3.00 25.28 26.14
N LEU A 98 -3.47 25.66 27.35
CA LEU A 98 -4.45 24.87 28.10
C LEU A 98 -5.78 24.74 27.36
N ARG A 99 -6.29 25.83 26.77
CA ARG A 99 -7.51 25.78 25.94
C ARG A 99 -7.36 24.81 24.77
N ALA A 100 -6.19 24.76 24.14
CA ALA A 100 -5.94 23.82 23.04
C ALA A 100 -5.99 22.35 23.51
N TYR A 101 -5.35 22.03 24.65
CA TYR A 101 -5.43 20.69 25.25
C TYR A 101 -6.85 20.32 25.70
N GLU A 102 -7.62 21.27 26.23
CA GLU A 102 -9.02 21.06 26.61
C GLU A 102 -9.91 20.73 25.40
N GLN A 103 -9.65 21.38 24.26
CA GLN A 103 -10.35 21.08 23.00
C GLN A 103 -9.99 19.68 22.46
N VAL A 104 -8.73 19.27 22.57
CA VAL A 104 -8.29 17.89 22.27
C VAL A 104 -8.99 16.90 23.20
N LEU A 105 -9.03 17.18 24.51
CA LEU A 105 -9.69 16.32 25.50
C LEU A 105 -11.19 16.16 25.19
N GLN A 106 -11.88 17.25 24.88
CA GLN A 106 -13.29 17.20 24.50
C GLN A 106 -13.51 16.34 23.24
N THR A 107 -12.59 16.43 22.27
CA THR A 107 -12.63 15.60 21.06
C THR A 107 -12.49 14.11 21.41
N TYR A 108 -11.53 13.76 22.29
CA TYR A 108 -11.30 12.39 22.74
C TYR A 108 -12.49 11.81 23.52
N GLU A 109 -13.20 12.65 24.27
CA GLU A 109 -14.37 12.25 25.06
C GLU A 109 -15.68 12.19 24.25
N SER A 110 -15.81 12.98 23.18
CA SER A 110 -17.05 13.14 22.39
C SER A 110 -17.46 11.93 21.52
N GLY A 111 -16.84 10.76 21.71
CA GLY A 111 -17.22 9.51 21.04
C GLY A 111 -16.75 9.37 19.59
N GLY A 112 -16.40 10.46 18.91
CA GLY A 112 -15.87 10.47 17.54
C GLY A 112 -14.37 10.12 17.42
N ALA A 113 -13.67 9.93 18.53
CA ALA A 113 -12.26 9.59 18.55
C ALA A 113 -12.03 8.06 18.56
N GLY A 114 -10.97 7.60 17.89
CA GLY A 114 -10.53 6.20 17.90
C GLY A 114 -10.14 5.71 19.31
N GLU A 115 -10.10 4.39 19.52
CA GLU A 115 -9.84 3.80 20.85
C GLU A 115 -8.49 4.24 21.44
N GLY A 116 -7.45 4.37 20.62
CA GLY A 116 -6.16 4.93 21.02
C GLY A 116 -6.27 6.36 21.57
N MET A 117 -7.06 7.23 20.94
CA MET A 117 -7.27 8.60 21.42
C MET A 117 -8.06 8.65 22.73
N LYS A 118 -9.04 7.76 22.91
CA LYS A 118 -9.78 7.63 24.18
C LYS A 118 -8.88 7.23 25.34
N LYS A 119 -7.88 6.36 25.10
CA LYS A 119 -6.90 5.94 26.12
C LYS A 119 -5.99 7.09 26.58
N MET A 120 -5.82 8.13 25.76
CA MET A 120 -5.03 9.32 26.11
C MET A 120 -5.79 10.36 26.91
N ALA A 121 -7.13 10.32 26.94
CA ALA A 121 -7.95 11.32 27.65
C ALA A 121 -7.56 11.51 29.14
N PRO A 122 -7.29 10.46 29.94
CA PRO A 122 -6.83 10.63 31.32
C PRO A 122 -5.51 11.42 31.42
N ALA A 123 -4.57 11.16 30.53
CA ALA A 123 -3.26 11.81 30.51
C ALA A 123 -3.36 13.29 30.14
N VAL A 124 -4.16 13.61 29.11
CA VAL A 124 -4.43 15.00 28.71
C VAL A 124 -5.13 15.75 29.85
N ARG A 125 -6.07 15.09 30.55
CA ARG A 125 -6.74 15.69 31.71
C ARG A 125 -5.78 15.97 32.87
N GLU A 126 -4.84 15.07 33.14
CA GLU A 126 -3.80 15.29 34.15
C GLU A 126 -2.89 16.46 33.77
N LEU A 127 -2.53 16.57 32.49
CA LEU A 127 -1.72 17.68 31.96
C LEU A 127 -2.42 19.02 32.10
N VAL A 128 -3.71 19.10 31.74
CA VAL A 128 -4.53 20.31 31.96
C VAL A 128 -4.58 20.67 33.44
N GLY A 129 -4.73 19.66 34.32
CA GLY A 129 -4.67 19.84 35.77
C GLY A 129 -3.32 20.41 36.25
N LEU A 130 -2.21 19.93 35.69
CA LEU A 130 -0.86 20.42 35.97
C LEU A 130 -0.69 21.88 35.57
N GLY A 131 -1.09 22.29 34.37
CA GLY A 131 -0.99 23.70 33.98
C GLY A 131 -1.87 24.62 34.84
N ARG A 132 -3.03 24.12 35.31
CA ARG A 132 -3.90 24.84 36.25
C ARG A 132 -3.37 24.90 37.69
N SER A 133 -2.34 24.13 38.03
CA SER A 133 -1.78 24.08 39.40
C SER A 133 -0.92 25.29 39.78
N GLY A 134 -0.65 26.20 38.83
CA GLY A 134 0.15 27.40 39.04
C GLY A 134 1.65 27.23 38.79
N ILE A 135 2.06 26.16 38.09
CA ILE A 135 3.42 26.03 37.57
C ILE A 135 3.71 27.06 36.48
N SER A 136 4.98 27.44 36.31
CA SER A 136 5.36 28.36 35.24
C SER A 136 5.23 27.72 33.87
N PHE A 137 4.99 28.53 32.84
CA PHE A 137 4.85 28.06 31.46
C PHE A 137 6.07 27.26 30.95
N PRO A 138 7.33 27.66 31.21
CA PRO A 138 8.49 26.84 30.85
C PRO A 138 8.54 25.47 31.54
N VAL A 139 8.11 25.39 32.80
CA VAL A 139 8.05 24.12 33.55
C VAL A 139 6.95 23.22 32.98
N PHE A 140 5.81 23.80 32.62
CA PHE A 140 4.74 23.08 31.95
C PHE A 140 5.19 22.51 30.60
N LEU A 141 5.83 23.31 29.73
CA LEU A 141 6.35 22.82 28.45
C LEU A 141 7.36 21.69 28.62
N ARG A 142 8.28 21.80 29.59
CA ARG A 142 9.22 20.72 29.90
C ARG A 142 8.51 19.44 30.31
N LEU A 143 7.47 19.53 31.15
CA LEU A 143 6.69 18.37 31.60
C LEU A 143 5.84 17.78 30.47
N VAL A 144 5.33 18.61 29.55
CA VAL A 144 4.65 18.17 28.32
C VAL A 144 5.60 17.33 27.47
N GLU A 145 6.82 17.80 27.25
CA GLU A 145 7.85 17.10 26.48
C GLU A 145 8.31 15.81 27.17
N GLU A 146 8.63 15.86 28.47
CA GLU A 146 9.04 14.70 29.28
C GLU A 146 7.97 13.59 29.29
N ARG A 147 6.69 13.95 29.10
CA ARG A 147 5.56 13.02 29.04
C ARG A 147 5.18 12.61 27.61
N GLY A 148 5.90 13.08 26.59
CA GLY A 148 5.63 12.77 25.19
C GLY A 148 4.31 13.36 24.65
N MET A 149 3.84 14.47 25.23
CA MET A 149 2.56 15.10 24.87
C MET A 149 2.71 16.31 23.93
N ALA A 150 3.93 16.71 23.59
CA ALA A 150 4.19 17.89 22.77
C ALA A 150 3.50 17.83 21.39
N ASP A 151 3.43 16.63 20.80
CA ASP A 151 2.86 16.41 19.47
C ASP A 151 1.33 16.33 19.44
N LEU A 152 0.67 16.32 20.59
CA LEU A 152 -0.81 16.31 20.64
C LEU A 152 -1.41 17.56 20.01
N LEU A 153 -0.73 18.69 20.13
CA LEU A 153 -1.18 19.98 19.59
C LEU A 153 -0.68 20.24 18.17
N SER A 154 0.32 19.50 17.70
CA SER A 154 0.87 19.69 16.35
C SER A 154 -0.04 19.11 15.26
N GLY A 155 -1.12 18.42 15.65
CA GLY A 155 -1.98 17.70 14.71
C GLY A 155 -1.28 16.49 14.09
N ALA A 156 -0.12 16.09 14.63
CA ALA A 156 0.57 14.87 14.22
C ALA A 156 -0.39 13.69 14.35
N LYS A 157 -0.53 12.93 13.25
CA LYS A 157 -1.32 11.71 13.25
C LYS A 157 -0.67 10.74 14.22
N ILE A 158 -1.25 10.61 15.41
CA ILE A 158 -0.92 9.52 16.33
C ILE A 158 -1.23 8.24 15.56
N VAL A 159 -0.21 7.43 15.29
CA VAL A 159 -0.39 6.13 14.66
C VAL A 159 -1.24 5.31 15.63
N ALA A 160 -2.49 5.07 15.25
CA ALA A 160 -3.40 4.28 16.04
C ALA A 160 -3.12 2.79 15.79
N ARG A 161 -3.12 1.99 16.86
CA ARG A 161 -2.98 0.54 16.76
C ARG A 161 -3.97 -0.08 15.78
N GLU A 162 -5.18 0.47 15.74
CA GLU A 162 -6.26 0.05 14.84
C GLU A 162 -5.86 0.18 13.37
N GLY A 163 -5.15 1.26 13.00
CA GLY A 163 -4.65 1.43 11.64
C GLY A 163 -3.64 0.36 11.24
N LEU A 164 -2.75 -0.04 12.16
CA LEU A 164 -1.80 -1.13 11.92
C LEU A 164 -2.51 -2.49 11.79
N LEU A 165 -3.56 -2.73 12.58
CA LEU A 165 -4.39 -3.93 12.45
C LEU A 165 -5.17 -3.96 11.13
N GLU A 166 -5.68 -2.82 10.67
CA GLU A 166 -6.33 -2.68 9.37
C GLU A 166 -5.35 -2.98 8.23
N SER A 167 -4.13 -2.43 8.28
CA SER A 167 -3.06 -2.76 7.34
C SER A 167 -2.72 -4.25 7.33
N LEU A 168 -2.60 -4.87 8.51
CA LEU A 168 -2.37 -6.31 8.62
C LEU A 168 -3.54 -7.13 8.04
N ALA A 169 -4.78 -6.74 8.34
CA ALA A 169 -5.96 -7.41 7.80
C ALA A 169 -6.03 -7.30 6.28
N PHE A 170 -5.73 -6.11 5.74
CA PHE A 170 -5.65 -5.87 4.30
C PHE A 170 -4.58 -6.74 3.63
N SER A 171 -3.37 -6.78 4.19
CA SER A 171 -2.27 -7.61 3.66
C SER A 171 -2.56 -9.09 3.74
N ARG A 172 -3.29 -9.56 4.77
CA ARG A 172 -3.80 -10.93 4.86
C ARG A 172 -4.84 -11.23 3.79
N ALA A 173 -5.78 -10.32 3.56
CA ALA A 173 -6.79 -10.46 2.52
C ALA A 173 -6.15 -10.50 1.11
N GLY A 174 -5.10 -9.70 0.90
CA GLY A 174 -4.32 -9.68 -0.34
C GLY A 174 -3.25 -10.78 -0.45
N TRP A 175 -3.05 -11.60 0.59
CA TRP A 175 -2.02 -12.64 0.63
C TRP A 175 -0.60 -12.12 0.35
N ALA A 176 -0.30 -10.90 0.80
CA ALA A 176 0.97 -10.25 0.58
C ALA A 176 2.00 -10.68 1.64
N HIS A 177 2.73 -11.77 1.36
CA HIS A 177 3.57 -12.49 2.33
C HIS A 177 4.45 -11.57 3.23
N TYR A 178 5.30 -10.75 2.62
CA TYR A 178 6.19 -9.87 3.39
C TYR A 178 5.49 -8.65 4.00
N ASP A 179 4.36 -8.21 3.46
CA ASP A 179 3.55 -7.18 4.11
C ASP A 179 2.85 -7.71 5.36
N ILE A 180 2.42 -8.98 5.34
CA ILE A 180 1.88 -9.65 6.53
C ILE A 180 2.96 -9.72 7.62
N LEU A 181 4.17 -10.18 7.29
CA LEU A 181 5.27 -10.26 8.25
C LEU A 181 5.66 -8.88 8.81
N GLN A 182 5.73 -7.88 7.94
CA GLN A 182 6.03 -6.50 8.33
C GLN A 182 4.97 -5.96 9.29
N HIS A 183 3.69 -5.96 8.91
CA HIS A 183 2.64 -5.41 9.77
C HIS A 183 2.43 -6.20 11.06
N GLN A 184 2.71 -7.52 11.07
CA GLN A 184 2.75 -8.28 12.32
C GLN A 184 3.83 -7.75 13.27
N ARG A 185 5.06 -7.54 12.78
CA ARG A 185 6.15 -6.98 13.58
C ARG A 185 5.85 -5.54 14.03
N GLU A 186 5.20 -4.74 13.19
CA GLU A 186 4.80 -3.36 13.53
C GLU A 186 3.74 -3.34 14.64
N VAL A 187 2.75 -4.24 14.61
CA VAL A 187 1.74 -4.37 15.69
C VAL A 187 2.39 -4.82 17.00
N GLU A 188 3.28 -5.81 16.95
CA GLU A 188 4.01 -6.28 18.14
C GLU A 188 4.92 -5.19 18.72
N LEU A 189 5.62 -4.45 17.87
CA LEU A 189 6.43 -3.29 18.25
C LEU A 189 5.57 -2.21 18.90
N TYR A 190 4.42 -1.90 18.30
CA TYR A 190 3.48 -0.93 18.87
C TYR A 190 3.08 -1.34 20.29
N ASP A 191 2.68 -2.60 20.49
CA ASP A 191 2.24 -3.11 21.79
C ASP A 191 3.36 -3.04 22.84
N GLN A 192 4.61 -3.34 22.44
CA GLN A 192 5.77 -3.25 23.31
C GLN A 192 6.07 -1.79 23.72
N LEU A 193 6.11 -0.87 22.76
CA LEU A 193 6.39 0.55 23.02
C LEU A 193 5.26 1.20 23.83
N ALA A 194 4.00 0.85 23.52
CA ALA A 194 2.83 1.33 24.24
C ALA A 194 2.87 0.90 25.72
N ALA A 195 3.23 -0.36 25.99
CA ALA A 195 3.31 -0.88 27.35
C ALA A 195 4.42 -0.22 28.19
N ALA A 196 5.50 0.23 27.56
CA ALA A 196 6.60 0.94 28.21
C ALA A 196 6.35 2.45 28.34
N ALA A 197 5.44 3.00 27.52
CA ALA A 197 5.18 4.43 27.49
C ALA A 197 4.28 4.88 28.67
N PRO A 198 4.56 6.06 29.28
CA PRO A 198 3.76 6.58 30.39
C PRO A 198 2.26 6.72 30.08
N LEU A 199 1.90 6.92 28.81
CA LEU A 199 0.53 7.19 28.37
C LEU A 199 -0.15 6.00 27.69
N GLY A 200 0.51 4.83 27.65
CA GLY A 200 -0.03 3.67 26.94
C GLY A 200 -0.04 3.84 25.41
N VAL A 201 0.71 4.80 24.88
CA VAL A 201 0.84 5.10 23.45
C VAL A 201 2.31 5.31 23.13
N PRO A 202 2.86 4.70 22.06
CA PRO A 202 4.26 4.88 21.68
C PRO A 202 4.59 6.34 21.37
N GLU A 203 5.83 6.73 21.65
CA GLU A 203 6.37 8.00 21.18
C GLU A 203 6.47 7.98 19.63
N PRO A 204 5.91 8.97 18.91
CA PRO A 204 5.77 8.92 17.45
C PRO A 204 7.08 8.76 16.68
N LEU A 205 8.15 9.47 17.06
CA LEU A 205 9.43 9.40 16.35
C LEU A 205 10.07 8.03 16.53
N THR A 206 10.07 7.50 17.75
CA THR A 206 10.58 6.17 18.09
C THR A 206 9.83 5.10 17.31
N LEU A 207 8.50 5.15 17.31
CA LEU A 207 7.68 4.22 16.54
C LEU A 207 8.03 4.31 15.05
N THR A 208 8.09 5.51 14.48
CA THR A 208 8.40 5.71 13.05
C THR A 208 9.77 5.14 12.66
N LEU A 209 10.82 5.45 13.43
CA LEU A 209 12.16 4.97 13.17
C LEU A 209 12.26 3.43 13.26
N GLU A 210 11.57 2.85 14.24
CA GLU A 210 11.58 1.40 14.44
C GLU A 210 10.73 0.67 13.38
N THR A 211 9.62 1.23 12.92
CA THR A 211 8.86 0.68 11.78
C THR A 211 9.66 0.77 10.46
N GLU A 212 10.37 1.87 10.22
CA GLU A 212 11.29 1.99 9.08
C GLU A 212 12.41 0.95 9.15
N ARG A 213 12.97 0.71 10.34
CA ARG A 213 13.97 -0.35 10.54
C ARG A 213 13.42 -1.74 10.19
N ILE A 214 12.20 -2.06 10.61
CA ILE A 214 11.54 -3.33 10.24
C ILE A 214 11.43 -3.46 8.72
N ALA A 215 10.99 -2.40 8.03
CA ALA A 215 10.87 -2.40 6.57
C ALA A 215 12.23 -2.65 5.90
N TRP A 216 13.29 -1.96 6.36
CA TRP A 216 14.65 -2.11 5.83
C TRP A 216 15.23 -3.50 6.07
N GLU A 217 14.98 -4.11 7.23
CA GLU A 217 15.40 -5.48 7.54
C GLU A 217 14.75 -6.52 6.61
N LEU A 218 13.48 -6.32 6.24
CA LEU A 218 12.71 -7.26 5.42
C LEU A 218 12.93 -7.07 3.92
N GLU A 219 13.32 -5.88 3.47
CA GLU A 219 13.45 -5.52 2.06
C GLU A 219 14.32 -6.48 1.21
N PRO A 220 15.51 -6.93 1.67
CA PRO A 220 16.31 -7.89 0.91
C PRO A 220 15.58 -9.21 0.65
N SER A 221 14.90 -9.72 1.68
CA SER A 221 14.16 -10.99 1.60
C SER A 221 12.92 -10.85 0.72
N ARG A 222 12.20 -9.73 0.83
CA ARG A 222 11.09 -9.36 -0.07
C ARG A 222 11.54 -9.34 -1.53
N ARG A 223 12.64 -8.64 -1.83
CA ARG A 223 13.18 -8.58 -3.20
C ARG A 223 13.58 -9.95 -3.72
N ARG A 224 14.21 -10.78 -2.88
CA ARG A 224 14.58 -12.16 -3.24
C ARG A 224 13.34 -12.99 -3.55
N TRP A 225 12.33 -12.94 -2.70
CA TRP A 225 11.05 -13.64 -2.87
C TRP A 225 10.35 -13.28 -4.19
N ASP A 226 10.19 -11.98 -4.44
CA ASP A 226 9.60 -11.46 -5.67
C ASP A 226 10.42 -11.84 -6.90
N ALA A 227 11.74 -11.85 -6.78
CA ALA A 227 12.62 -12.27 -7.85
C ALA A 227 12.49 -13.76 -8.16
N MET A 228 12.33 -14.61 -7.14
CA MET A 228 12.09 -16.04 -7.32
C MET A 228 10.76 -16.28 -8.02
N ILE A 229 9.67 -15.66 -7.56
CA ILE A 229 8.32 -15.81 -8.15
C ILE A 229 8.35 -15.53 -9.64
N ARG A 230 8.76 -14.32 -10.02
CA ARG A 230 8.79 -13.93 -11.44
C ARG A 230 9.60 -14.88 -12.32
N ARG A 231 10.64 -15.50 -11.76
CA ARG A 231 11.59 -16.32 -12.54
C ARG A 231 11.08 -17.74 -12.70
N TRP A 232 10.51 -18.34 -11.66
CA TRP A 232 9.89 -19.65 -11.83
C TRP A 232 8.59 -19.57 -12.63
N GLU A 233 7.84 -18.45 -12.56
CA GLU A 233 6.70 -18.19 -13.44
C GLU A 233 7.14 -18.15 -14.91
N THR A 234 8.23 -17.43 -15.21
CA THR A 234 8.79 -17.41 -16.58
C THR A 234 9.18 -18.82 -17.05
N LEU A 235 9.76 -19.66 -16.18
CA LEU A 235 10.09 -21.05 -16.52
C LEU A 235 8.84 -21.89 -16.80
N LEU A 236 7.77 -21.68 -16.02
CA LEU A 236 6.47 -22.31 -16.23
C LEU A 236 5.87 -21.91 -17.58
N ASP A 237 5.85 -20.61 -17.89
CA ASP A 237 5.33 -20.08 -19.15
C ASP A 237 6.08 -20.65 -20.35
N LEU A 238 7.41 -20.74 -20.29
CA LEU A 238 8.22 -21.32 -21.38
C LEU A 238 7.83 -22.78 -21.68
N LEU A 239 7.56 -23.59 -20.66
CA LEU A 239 7.12 -24.98 -20.84
C LEU A 239 5.69 -25.06 -21.37
N VAL A 240 4.80 -24.21 -20.87
CA VAL A 240 3.40 -24.13 -21.34
C VAL A 240 3.35 -23.72 -22.80
N ASP A 241 4.04 -22.64 -23.15
CA ASP A 241 4.11 -22.12 -24.52
C ASP A 241 4.76 -23.13 -25.46
N TRP A 242 5.84 -23.77 -25.02
CA TRP A 242 6.49 -24.82 -25.83
C TRP A 242 5.54 -25.97 -26.14
N LEU A 243 4.79 -26.46 -25.14
CA LEU A 243 3.80 -27.54 -25.34
C LEU A 243 2.63 -27.09 -26.22
N ASP A 244 2.09 -25.91 -25.96
CA ASP A 244 0.94 -25.36 -26.66
C ASP A 244 1.28 -25.05 -28.14
N ALA A 245 2.52 -24.70 -28.47
CA ALA A 245 2.97 -24.46 -29.84
C ALA A 245 2.85 -25.69 -30.76
N PHE A 246 2.77 -26.91 -30.20
CA PHE A 246 2.54 -28.13 -30.99
C PHE A 246 1.05 -28.48 -31.16
N ALA A 247 0.14 -27.77 -30.48
CA ALA A 247 -1.28 -28.05 -30.52
C ALA A 247 -1.95 -27.41 -31.75
N ALA A 248 -3.04 -28.02 -32.23
CA ALA A 248 -3.78 -27.55 -33.40
C ALA A 248 -4.39 -26.15 -33.25
N PHE A 249 -4.52 -25.64 -32.02
CA PHE A 249 -5.02 -24.28 -31.77
C PHE A 249 -3.94 -23.19 -31.89
N ALA A 250 -2.65 -23.53 -31.89
CA ALA A 250 -1.56 -22.55 -31.88
C ALA A 250 -1.66 -21.50 -33.02
N PRO A 251 -2.02 -21.85 -34.27
CA PRO A 251 -2.18 -20.85 -35.35
C PRO A 251 -3.27 -19.79 -35.11
N TYR A 252 -4.15 -20.01 -34.13
CA TYR A 252 -5.25 -19.11 -33.79
C TYR A 252 -5.08 -18.44 -32.43
N ASP A 253 -4.02 -18.78 -31.69
CA ASP A 253 -3.76 -18.25 -30.36
C ASP A 253 -3.04 -16.89 -30.47
N PRO A 254 -3.48 -15.85 -29.75
CA PRO A 254 -2.87 -14.52 -29.81
C PRO A 254 -1.37 -14.47 -29.48
N ARG A 255 -0.82 -15.47 -28.78
CA ARG A 255 0.63 -15.58 -28.51
C ARG A 255 1.44 -15.67 -29.80
N TRP A 256 0.94 -16.39 -30.81
CA TRP A 256 1.63 -16.58 -32.10
C TRP A 256 0.93 -15.88 -33.27
N ASN A 257 -0.34 -15.52 -33.11
CA ASN A 257 -1.15 -14.82 -34.11
C ASN A 257 -1.58 -13.43 -33.60
N PRO A 258 -0.65 -12.47 -33.49
CA PRO A 258 -0.98 -11.11 -33.09
C PRO A 258 -1.78 -10.40 -34.20
N PRO A 259 -2.58 -9.37 -33.86
CA PRO A 259 -3.38 -8.64 -34.85
C PRO A 259 -2.52 -8.10 -36.01
N GLY A 260 -2.87 -8.52 -37.23
CA GLY A 260 -2.20 -8.10 -38.46
C GLY A 260 -1.05 -9.00 -38.92
N ALA A 261 -0.75 -10.10 -38.22
CA ALA A 261 0.24 -11.08 -38.67
C ALA A 261 -0.21 -11.82 -39.95
N SER A 262 0.72 -12.05 -40.86
CA SER A 262 0.51 -12.95 -42.01
C SER A 262 0.56 -14.41 -41.56
N GLN A 263 -0.04 -15.32 -42.34
CA GLN A 263 0.03 -16.76 -42.03
C GLN A 263 1.48 -17.26 -41.96
N GLU A 264 2.38 -16.73 -42.78
CA GLU A 264 3.80 -17.08 -42.76
C GLU A 264 4.45 -16.67 -41.43
N GLN A 265 4.18 -15.45 -40.95
CA GLN A 265 4.68 -14.97 -39.65
C GLN A 265 4.14 -15.79 -38.49
N VAL A 266 2.86 -16.19 -38.53
CA VAL A 266 2.29 -17.06 -37.48
C VAL A 266 3.03 -18.40 -37.42
N MET A 267 3.30 -19.02 -38.57
CA MET A 267 4.01 -20.29 -38.61
C MET A 267 5.48 -20.15 -38.19
N GLU A 268 6.13 -19.03 -38.51
CA GLU A 268 7.48 -18.69 -38.05
C GLU A 268 7.52 -18.54 -36.51
N ASN A 269 6.61 -17.76 -35.92
CA ASN A 269 6.52 -17.59 -34.46
C ASN A 269 6.32 -18.94 -33.72
N ILE A 270 5.49 -19.82 -34.28
CA ILE A 270 5.27 -21.17 -33.75
C ILE A 270 6.56 -21.98 -33.83
N ALA A 271 7.23 -21.98 -34.99
CA ALA A 271 8.48 -22.71 -35.18
C ALA A 271 9.58 -22.20 -34.23
N ASP A 272 9.71 -20.88 -34.07
CA ASP A 272 10.64 -20.27 -33.13
C ASP A 272 10.38 -20.74 -31.71
N THR A 273 9.12 -20.80 -31.28
CA THR A 273 8.77 -21.31 -29.95
C THR A 273 9.12 -22.79 -29.81
N GLN A 274 8.82 -23.61 -30.82
CA GLN A 274 9.10 -25.05 -30.81
C GLN A 274 10.61 -25.35 -30.71
N GLU A 275 11.44 -24.59 -31.42
CA GLU A 275 12.89 -24.79 -31.53
C GLU A 275 13.69 -24.08 -30.41
N CYS A 276 13.32 -22.85 -30.06
CA CYS A 276 14.10 -22.00 -29.16
C CYS A 276 13.74 -22.16 -27.68
N ASN A 277 12.45 -22.31 -27.33
CA ASN A 277 12.03 -22.38 -25.91
C ASN A 277 12.75 -23.46 -25.10
N PRO A 278 13.06 -24.66 -25.64
CA PRO A 278 13.81 -25.64 -24.87
C PRO A 278 15.22 -25.19 -24.49
N GLY A 279 15.90 -24.47 -25.38
CA GLY A 279 17.21 -23.88 -25.08
C GLY A 279 17.11 -22.78 -24.03
N ASP A 280 16.16 -21.87 -24.22
CA ASP A 280 15.89 -20.76 -23.29
C ASP A 280 15.50 -21.25 -21.90
N PHE A 281 14.66 -22.28 -21.82
CA PHE A 281 14.25 -22.92 -20.58
C PHE A 281 15.46 -23.48 -19.84
N ARG A 282 16.32 -24.27 -20.50
CA ARG A 282 17.50 -24.88 -19.86
C ARG A 282 18.51 -23.84 -19.39
N PHE A 283 18.72 -22.80 -20.17
CA PHE A 283 19.57 -21.69 -19.77
C PHE A 283 19.03 -20.96 -18.54
N ARG A 284 17.73 -20.63 -18.52
CA ARG A 284 17.09 -19.95 -17.39
C ARG A 284 17.00 -20.84 -16.15
N GLU A 285 16.78 -22.14 -16.33
CA GLU A 285 16.81 -23.13 -15.24
C GLU A 285 18.19 -23.17 -14.58
N ALA A 286 19.26 -23.18 -15.37
CA ALA A 286 20.63 -23.14 -14.85
C ALA A 286 20.91 -21.85 -14.06
N LEU A 287 20.51 -20.69 -14.61
CA LEU A 287 20.64 -19.41 -13.91
C LEU A 287 19.81 -19.35 -12.62
N PHE A 288 18.58 -19.88 -12.65
CA PHE A 288 17.72 -19.95 -11.47
C PHE A 288 18.38 -20.78 -10.37
N LYS A 289 18.93 -21.95 -10.73
CA LYS A 289 19.67 -22.81 -9.82
C LYS A 289 20.92 -22.13 -9.26
N GLU A 290 21.70 -21.46 -10.10
CA GLU A 290 22.90 -20.74 -9.68
C GLU A 290 22.56 -19.65 -8.65
N TYR A 291 21.54 -18.84 -8.93
CA TYR A 291 21.23 -17.66 -8.12
C TYR A 291 20.44 -18.01 -6.84
N PHE A 292 19.50 -18.94 -6.93
CA PHE A 292 18.60 -19.28 -5.81
C PHE A 292 18.92 -20.59 -5.13
N SER A 293 19.87 -21.38 -5.65
CA SER A 293 20.21 -22.72 -5.14
C SER A 293 19.01 -23.68 -5.12
N LEU A 294 18.12 -23.56 -6.12
CA LEU A 294 16.94 -24.40 -6.27
C LEU A 294 16.85 -24.96 -7.69
N THR A 295 16.55 -26.25 -7.79
CA THR A 295 16.24 -26.94 -9.03
C THR A 295 14.76 -26.84 -9.38
N TRP A 296 14.42 -27.13 -10.64
CA TRP A 296 13.02 -27.12 -11.08
C TRP A 296 12.08 -27.98 -10.22
N PRO A 297 12.39 -29.25 -9.87
CA PRO A 297 11.54 -30.04 -8.99
C PRO A 297 11.37 -29.46 -7.58
N GLU A 298 12.41 -28.82 -7.04
CA GLU A 298 12.40 -28.24 -5.69
C GLU A 298 11.50 -26.99 -5.62
N ILE A 299 11.30 -26.25 -6.72
CA ILE A 299 10.41 -25.09 -6.77
C ILE A 299 9.00 -25.45 -6.31
N TRP A 300 8.47 -26.60 -6.73
CA TRP A 300 7.10 -27.04 -6.44
C TRP A 300 6.82 -27.27 -4.95
N GLN A 301 7.87 -27.45 -4.16
CA GLN A 301 7.80 -27.61 -2.70
C GLN A 301 8.29 -26.37 -1.95
N HIS A 302 8.85 -25.39 -2.67
CA HIS A 302 9.39 -24.18 -2.08
C HIS A 302 8.27 -23.27 -1.53
N GLU A 303 8.58 -22.50 -0.50
CA GLU A 303 7.64 -21.58 0.17
C GLU A 303 7.01 -20.58 -0.81
N THR A 304 7.77 -20.08 -1.79
CA THR A 304 7.25 -19.14 -2.81
C THR A 304 6.17 -19.76 -3.68
N PHE A 305 6.35 -21.00 -4.13
CA PHE A 305 5.35 -21.69 -4.96
C PHE A 305 4.15 -22.09 -4.13
N THR A 306 4.38 -22.71 -2.96
CA THR A 306 3.30 -23.15 -2.08
C THR A 306 2.44 -21.98 -1.61
N TRP A 307 3.04 -20.84 -1.28
CA TRP A 307 2.30 -19.62 -0.97
C TRP A 307 1.41 -19.17 -2.14
N GLN A 308 1.96 -19.03 -3.34
CA GLN A 308 1.24 -18.61 -4.56
C GLN A 308 0.14 -19.59 -4.96
N TYR A 309 0.40 -20.90 -4.81
CA TYR A 309 -0.57 -21.95 -5.09
C TYR A 309 -1.75 -21.92 -4.11
N THR A 310 -1.47 -21.74 -2.83
CA THR A 310 -2.47 -21.79 -1.75
C THR A 310 -3.27 -20.52 -1.66
N SER A 311 -2.71 -19.38 -2.05
CA SER A 311 -3.42 -18.10 -2.16
C SER A 311 -4.22 -17.94 -3.47
N ASN A 312 -4.29 -18.98 -4.30
CA ASN A 312 -4.89 -18.94 -5.64
C ASN A 312 -4.33 -17.82 -6.54
N GLN A 313 -3.04 -17.50 -6.42
CA GLN A 313 -2.40 -16.51 -7.29
C GLN A 313 -1.75 -17.14 -8.54
N ILE A 314 -1.66 -18.47 -8.59
CA ILE A 314 -1.30 -19.20 -9.82
C ILE A 314 -2.51 -19.31 -10.74
N SER A 315 -2.39 -18.75 -11.95
CA SER A 315 -3.46 -18.72 -12.95
C SER A 315 -3.74 -20.08 -13.59
N HIS A 316 -2.75 -20.97 -13.67
CA HIS A 316 -2.89 -22.29 -14.27
C HIS A 316 -3.69 -23.26 -13.40
N SER A 317 -4.50 -24.09 -14.04
CA SER A 317 -5.23 -25.17 -13.36
C SER A 317 -4.29 -26.29 -12.88
N ASP A 318 -4.74 -27.08 -11.90
CA ASP A 318 -3.96 -28.22 -11.40
C ASP A 318 -3.67 -29.24 -12.51
N GLU A 319 -4.63 -29.46 -13.41
CA GLU A 319 -4.44 -30.33 -14.59
C GLU A 319 -3.32 -29.79 -15.50
N ARG A 320 -3.22 -28.47 -15.68
CA ARG A 320 -2.15 -27.82 -16.46
C ARG A 320 -0.79 -27.94 -15.77
N LEU A 321 -0.73 -27.70 -14.45
CA LEU A 321 0.51 -27.82 -13.67
C LEU A 321 1.08 -29.25 -13.72
N MET A 322 0.22 -30.26 -13.58
CA MET A 322 0.63 -31.66 -13.73
C MET A 322 1.14 -31.97 -15.15
N LEU A 323 0.49 -31.43 -16.17
CA LEU A 323 0.92 -31.61 -17.56
C LEU A 323 2.31 -30.98 -17.83
N VAL A 324 2.58 -29.83 -17.23
CA VAL A 324 3.90 -29.18 -17.31
C VAL A 324 4.98 -30.05 -16.67
N LEU A 325 4.70 -30.63 -15.49
CA LEU A 325 5.63 -31.55 -14.83
C LEU A 325 5.98 -32.75 -15.73
N GLU A 326 4.99 -33.35 -16.39
CA GLU A 326 5.19 -34.45 -17.34
C GLU A 326 5.97 -34.01 -18.60
N THR A 327 5.84 -32.73 -18.98
CA THR A 327 6.49 -32.14 -20.17
C THR A 327 7.95 -31.78 -19.93
N TYR A 328 8.30 -31.36 -18.71
CA TYR A 328 9.65 -30.95 -18.29
C TYR A 328 10.80 -31.87 -18.78
N PRO A 329 10.77 -33.20 -18.62
CA PRO A 329 11.86 -34.07 -19.08
C PRO A 329 11.99 -34.14 -20.61
N LEU A 330 10.94 -33.77 -21.35
CA LEU A 330 10.92 -33.80 -22.82
C LEU A 330 11.37 -32.46 -23.42
N CYS A 331 11.30 -31.37 -22.65
CA CYS A 331 11.72 -30.04 -23.08
C CYS A 331 13.25 -29.94 -23.09
N GLN A 332 13.84 -30.28 -24.23
CA GLN A 332 15.27 -30.17 -24.51
C GLN A 332 15.46 -29.72 -25.97
N PRO A 333 16.58 -29.07 -26.33
CA PRO A 333 16.83 -28.65 -27.71
C PRO A 333 16.65 -29.79 -28.72
N GLY A 334 15.87 -29.57 -29.79
CA GLY A 334 15.47 -30.58 -30.77
C GLY A 334 14.50 -31.66 -30.25
N GLY A 335 14.03 -31.52 -29.01
CA GLY A 335 13.03 -32.38 -28.39
C GLY A 335 11.62 -32.08 -28.91
N ARG A 336 10.68 -33.00 -28.64
CA ARG A 336 9.27 -32.85 -29.01
C ARG A 336 8.37 -33.45 -27.93
N PRO A 337 7.22 -32.83 -27.62
CA PRO A 337 6.23 -33.44 -26.74
C PRO A 337 5.67 -34.73 -27.34
N SER A 338 5.24 -35.66 -26.48
CA SER A 338 4.57 -36.87 -26.95
C SER A 338 3.19 -36.53 -27.55
N PRO A 339 2.68 -37.31 -28.52
CA PRO A 339 1.33 -37.11 -29.05
C PRO A 339 0.25 -37.13 -27.98
N ALA A 340 0.44 -37.91 -26.91
CA ALA A 340 -0.49 -37.97 -25.78
C ALA A 340 -0.55 -36.65 -24.99
N LEU A 341 0.58 -35.98 -24.79
CA LEU A 341 0.64 -34.67 -24.13
C LEU A 341 -0.04 -33.59 -24.99
N ILE A 342 0.22 -33.60 -26.30
CA ILE A 342 -0.42 -32.68 -27.26
C ILE A 342 -1.94 -32.85 -27.23
N ALA A 343 -2.44 -34.09 -27.32
CA ALA A 343 -3.88 -34.36 -27.28
C ALA A 343 -4.55 -33.90 -25.97
N ARG A 344 -3.87 -34.07 -24.83
CA ARG A 344 -4.36 -33.57 -23.53
C ARG A 344 -4.41 -32.05 -23.48
N THR A 345 -3.38 -31.38 -24.01
CA THR A 345 -3.34 -29.92 -24.16
C THR A 345 -4.52 -29.41 -25.00
N GLU A 346 -4.77 -30.03 -26.15
CA GLU A 346 -5.89 -29.68 -27.03
C GLU A 346 -7.25 -29.86 -26.34
N GLN A 347 -7.45 -31.00 -25.67
CA GLN A 347 -8.67 -31.28 -24.93
C GLN A 347 -8.91 -30.27 -23.79
N MET A 348 -7.84 -29.85 -23.10
CA MET A 348 -7.90 -28.83 -22.05
C MET A 348 -8.26 -27.46 -22.62
N HIS A 349 -7.70 -27.10 -23.77
CA HIS A 349 -8.05 -25.87 -24.48
C HIS A 349 -9.53 -25.84 -24.88
N THR A 350 -10.04 -26.92 -25.50
CA THR A 350 -11.47 -27.01 -25.89
C THR A 350 -12.42 -26.85 -24.70
N ARG A 351 -12.08 -27.42 -23.54
CA ARG A 351 -12.88 -27.34 -22.31
C ARG A 351 -12.68 -26.04 -21.53
N LYS A 352 -11.75 -25.16 -21.96
CA LYS A 352 -11.31 -23.97 -21.20
C LYS A 352 -10.81 -24.30 -19.79
N ALA A 353 -10.22 -25.49 -19.62
CA ALA A 353 -9.77 -26.01 -18.33
C ALA A 353 -8.29 -25.67 -18.02
N HIS A 354 -7.68 -24.76 -18.78
CA HIS A 354 -6.27 -24.38 -18.64
C HIS A 354 -6.03 -23.30 -17.57
N PHE A 355 -7.08 -22.59 -17.17
CA PHE A 355 -7.04 -21.63 -16.07
C PHE A 355 -7.76 -22.17 -14.83
N ARG A 356 -7.24 -21.83 -13.66
CA ARG A 356 -7.89 -22.06 -12.38
C ARG A 356 -9.09 -21.13 -12.25
N SER A 357 -10.29 -21.70 -12.07
CA SER A 357 -11.53 -20.93 -11.90
C SER A 357 -11.59 -20.11 -10.61
N THR A 358 -10.70 -20.40 -9.66
CA THR A 358 -10.58 -19.71 -8.37
C THR A 358 -9.44 -18.70 -8.33
N ASN A 359 -8.78 -18.40 -9.47
CA ASN A 359 -7.67 -17.46 -9.50
C ASN A 359 -8.09 -16.09 -8.92
N GLY A 360 -7.31 -15.57 -7.97
CA GLY A 360 -7.59 -14.32 -7.26
C GLY A 360 -8.79 -14.36 -6.29
N LEU A 361 -9.46 -15.51 -6.13
CA LEU A 361 -10.47 -15.70 -5.10
C LEU A 361 -9.80 -16.16 -3.79
N PRO A 362 -10.31 -15.73 -2.62
CA PRO A 362 -9.81 -16.22 -1.35
C PRO A 362 -9.88 -17.75 -1.34
N PRO A 363 -8.82 -18.44 -0.89
CA PRO A 363 -8.83 -19.89 -0.85
C PRO A 363 -9.97 -20.38 0.04
N PRO A 364 -10.63 -21.49 -0.35
CA PRO A 364 -11.62 -22.10 0.53
C PRO A 364 -10.96 -22.49 1.85
N ASP A 365 -11.73 -22.50 2.96
CA ASP A 365 -11.33 -22.99 4.30
C ASP A 365 -11.01 -24.51 4.30
N LYS A 366 -10.16 -24.97 3.39
CA LYS A 366 -9.78 -26.37 3.24
C LYS A 366 -8.31 -26.54 3.64
N PRO A 367 -7.98 -27.58 4.42
CA PRO A 367 -6.61 -27.89 4.75
C PRO A 367 -5.81 -28.18 3.47
N LEU A 368 -4.55 -27.75 3.49
CA LEU A 368 -3.54 -27.98 2.47
C LEU A 368 -3.52 -29.46 2.06
N MET A 369 -3.93 -29.77 0.83
CA MET A 369 -3.45 -30.98 0.19
C MET A 369 -2.00 -30.69 -0.20
N PRO A 370 -0.98 -31.38 0.37
CA PRO A 370 0.36 -31.26 -0.15
C PRO A 370 0.33 -31.59 -1.64
N PHE A 371 0.93 -30.74 -2.47
CA PHE A 371 1.13 -31.02 -3.88
C PHE A 371 2.08 -32.22 -3.95
N MET A 372 1.52 -33.43 -3.99
CA MET A 372 2.31 -34.66 -4.09
C MET A 372 2.80 -34.75 -5.52
N LEU A 373 4.07 -34.43 -5.73
CA LEU A 373 4.76 -34.74 -6.98
C LEU A 373 4.59 -36.25 -7.26
N PRO A 374 4.43 -36.65 -8.54
CA PRO A 374 4.39 -38.06 -8.88
C PRO A 374 5.68 -38.75 -8.39
N PRO A 375 5.62 -40.02 -7.91
CA PRO A 375 6.77 -40.74 -7.34
C PRO A 375 7.99 -40.84 -8.26
N SER A 376 7.82 -40.62 -9.56
CA SER A 376 8.90 -40.58 -10.55
C SER A 376 9.70 -39.28 -10.57
N MET A 377 9.32 -38.28 -9.76
CA MET A 377 9.98 -36.97 -9.64
C MET A 377 10.50 -36.68 -8.21
N LEU A 378 10.32 -37.60 -7.28
CA LEU A 378 10.98 -37.66 -5.97
C LEU A 378 12.15 -38.64 -6.07
#